data_AF-A0A6F8Y2T6-F1
#
_entry.id   AF-A0A6F8Y2T6-F1
#
_cell.length_a   1.000
_cell.length_b   1.000
_cell.length_c   1.000
_cell.angle_alpha   90.00
_cell.angle_beta   90.00
_cell.angle_gamma   90.00
#
_symmetry.space_group_name_H-M   'P 1'
#
loop_
_entity.id
_entity.type
_entity.pdbx_description
1 polymer ?
#
loop_
_entity_poly.entity_id
_entity_poly.type
_entity_poly.pdbx_seq_one_letter_code
_entity_poly.pdbx_strand_id
1 'polypeptide(L)' 'MRRAEDYAALAGWLTGERFVELLPEAAGHPVERYELPNLGALNFVVRGLLARRDWLDPQGKALGERLRARIEEGP' A
#
# COMPACT_ATOMS: atom_id res chain seq x y z
N MET A 1 -14.94 2.43 -13.67
CA MET A 1 -14.95 3.90 -13.46
C MET A 1 -14.88 4.09 -11.94
N ARG A 2 -13.75 4.57 -11.41
CA ARG A 2 -13.56 4.76 -9.95
C ARG A 2 -14.43 5.93 -9.49
N ARG A 3 -15.37 5.68 -8.58
CA ARG A 3 -16.23 6.71 -8.00
C ARG A 3 -15.58 7.27 -6.73
N ALA A 4 -15.94 8.50 -6.37
CA ALA A 4 -15.45 9.13 -5.14
C ALA A 4 -15.81 8.31 -3.88
N GLU A 5 -16.93 7.59 -3.93
CA GLU A 5 -17.38 6.65 -2.90
C GLU A 5 -16.38 5.48 -2.72
N ASP A 6 -15.81 4.97 -3.81
CA ASP A 6 -14.81 3.89 -3.77
C ASP A 6 -13.52 4.37 -3.06
N TYR A 7 -13.14 5.64 -3.27
CA TYR A 7 -12.00 6.23 -2.60
C TYR A 7 -12.22 6.36 -1.09
N ALA A 8 -13.37 6.89 -0.66
CA ALA A 8 -13.67 7.05 0.76
C ALA A 8 -13.71 5.69 1.50
N ALA A 9 -14.28 4.67 0.88
CA ALA A 9 -14.27 3.30 1.40
C ALA A 9 -12.84 2.75 1.51
N LEU A 10 -12.03 2.89 0.46
CA LEU A 10 -10.62 2.48 0.45
C LEU A 10 -9.81 3.21 1.53
N ALA A 11 -9.98 4.53 1.63
CA ALA A 11 -9.29 5.37 2.60
C ALA A 11 -9.66 5.02 4.05
N GLY A 12 -10.92 4.65 4.31
CA GLY A 12 -11.35 4.18 5.62
C GLY A 12 -10.84 2.78 5.94
N TRP A 13 -10.80 1.88 4.96
CA TRP A 13 -10.43 0.48 5.18
C TRP A 13 -8.91 0.24 5.22
N LEU A 14 -8.13 0.85 4.32
CA LEU A 14 -6.68 0.62 4.22
C LEU A 14 -5.89 1.62 5.08
N THR A 15 -5.95 1.48 6.40
CA THR A 15 -5.17 2.29 7.35
C THR A 15 -3.68 1.90 7.36
N GLY A 16 -2.83 2.69 8.03
CA GLY A 16 -1.43 2.31 8.22
C GLY A 16 -1.26 1.01 9.02
N GLU A 17 -2.11 0.79 10.03
CA GLU A 17 -2.13 -0.44 10.82
C GLU A 17 -2.52 -1.63 9.96
N ARG A 18 -3.62 -1.52 9.21
CA ARG A 18 -4.08 -2.57 8.30
C ARG A 18 -3.09 -2.83 7.17
N PHE A 19 -2.42 -1.79 6.67
CA PHE A 19 -1.34 -1.97 5.70
C PHE A 19 -0.24 -2.89 6.26
N VAL A 20 0.15 -2.73 7.53
CA VAL A 20 1.14 -3.61 8.17
C VAL A 20 0.57 -5.01 8.46
N GLU A 21 -0.72 -5.14 8.77
CA GLU A 21 -1.39 -6.46 8.88
C GLU A 21 -1.35 -7.23 7.56
N LEU A 22 -1.65 -6.54 6.45
CA LEU A 22 -1.65 -7.12 5.11
C LEU A 22 -0.22 -7.34 4.60
N LEU A 23 0.74 -6.55 5.08
CA LEU A 23 2.13 -6.66 4.67
C LEU A 23 3.06 -6.68 5.89
N PRO A 24 3.18 -7.85 6.56
CA PRO A 24 3.98 -7.99 7.78
C PRO A 24 5.45 -7.62 7.61
N GLU A 25 5.97 -7.65 6.38
CA GLU A 25 7.33 -7.21 6.05
C GLU A 25 7.54 -5.72 6.34
N ALA A 26 6.49 -4.91 6.35
CA ALA A 26 6.55 -3.51 6.77
C ALA A 26 6.59 -3.34 8.30
N ALA A 27 6.37 -4.40 9.08
CA ALA A 27 6.45 -4.33 10.53
C ALA A 27 7.87 -3.94 10.98
N GLY A 28 7.95 -2.99 11.91
CA GLY A 28 9.23 -2.45 12.38
C GLY A 28 9.87 -1.39 11.47
N HIS A 29 9.26 -1.06 10.33
CA HIS A 29 9.66 0.05 9.49
C HIS A 29 8.74 1.27 9.66
N PRO A 30 9.26 2.50 9.52
CA PRO A 30 8.41 3.69 9.43
C PRO A 30 7.53 3.62 8.19
N VAL A 31 6.21 3.66 8.38
CA VAL A 31 5.19 3.67 7.32
C VAL A 31 4.52 5.04 7.29
N GLU A 32 4.57 5.71 6.14
CA GLU A 32 3.87 6.97 5.90
C GLU A 32 2.77 6.76 4.86
N ARG A 33 1.56 7.22 5.18
CA ARG A 33 0.41 7.18 4.26
C ARG A 33 0.16 8.57 3.68
N TYR A 34 0.06 8.61 2.35
CA TYR A 34 -0.27 9.80 1.58
C TYR A 34 -1.57 9.59 0.83
N GLU A 35 -2.51 10.50 1.03
CA GLU A 35 -3.82 10.49 0.39
C GLU A 35 -3.79 11.24 -0.94
N LEU A 36 -4.28 10.60 -2.01
CA LEU A 36 -4.31 11.15 -3.36
C LEU A 36 -5.77 11.14 -3.87
N PRO A 37 -6.67 11.96 -3.29
CA PRO A 37 -8.10 11.92 -3.59
C PRO A 37 -8.42 12.22 -5.06
N ASN A 38 -7.65 13.11 -5.69
CA ASN A 38 -7.79 13.42 -7.12
C ASN A 38 -7.49 12.22 -8.04
N LEU A 39 -6.73 11.23 -7.55
CA LEU A 39 -6.40 10.00 -8.26
C LEU A 39 -7.21 8.80 -7.76
N GLY A 40 -8.02 8.98 -6.71
CA GLY A 40 -8.71 7.89 -6.02
C GLY A 40 -7.73 6.83 -5.50
N ALA A 41 -6.60 7.24 -4.92
CA ALA A 41 -5.51 6.35 -4.54
C ALA A 41 -4.90 6.70 -3.18
N LEU A 42 -4.25 5.70 -2.57
CA LEU A 42 -3.41 5.84 -1.40
C LEU A 42 -1.97 5.46 -1.78
N ASN A 43 -1.00 6.21 -1.29
CA ASN A 43 0.41 5.90 -1.45
C ASN A 43 1.04 5.63 -0.09
N PHE A 44 1.73 4.50 0.05
CA PHE A 44 2.44 4.11 1.26
C PHE A 44 3.94 4.14 1.02
N VAL A 45 4.65 4.87 1.88
CA VAL A 45 6.12 4.93 1.86
C VAL A 45 6.62 4.17 3.08
N VAL A 46 7.32 3.06 2.83
CA VAL A 46 7.95 2.25 3.88
C VAL A 46 9.46 2.48 3.85
N ARG A 47 10.00 3.14 4.88
CA ARG A 47 11.41 3.51 4.91
C ARG A 47 12.28 2.33 5.32
N GLY A 48 13.33 2.06 4.53
CA GLY A 48 14.32 1.04 4.83
C GLY A 48 13.89 -0.40 4.53
N LEU A 49 12.70 -0.61 3.95
CA LEU A 49 12.22 -1.95 3.58
C LEU A 49 12.89 -2.48 2.30
N LEU A 50 13.14 -1.60 1.33
CA LEU A 50 13.80 -1.95 0.08
C LEU A 50 15.31 -1.72 0.24
N ALA A 51 16.07 -2.82 0.22
CA ALA A 51 17.51 -2.81 0.46
C ALA A 51 18.33 -2.75 -0.84
N ARG A 52 17.72 -3.09 -1.99
CA ARG A 52 18.44 -3.16 -3.28
C ARG A 52 18.05 -1.99 -4.17
N ARG A 53 19.09 -1.29 -4.66
CA ARG A 53 18.97 -0.23 -5.67
C ARG A 53 19.29 -0.80 -7.05
N ASP A 54 18.49 -1.74 -7.54
CA ASP A 54 18.51 -2.12 -8.95
C ASP A 54 17.56 -1.20 -9.77
N TRP A 55 17.90 -0.98 -11.03
CA TRP A 55 17.16 -0.11 -11.96
C TRP A 55 15.78 -0.69 -12.31
N LEU A 56 15.66 -2.02 -12.30
CA LEU A 56 14.37 -2.66 -12.15
C LEU A 56 14.11 -2.74 -10.65
N ASP A 57 12.89 -2.42 -10.22
CA ASP A 57 12.46 -2.58 -8.83
C ASP A 57 11.64 -3.87 -8.66
N PRO A 58 12.26 -5.07 -8.74
CA PRO A 58 11.54 -6.32 -8.53
C PRO A 58 11.04 -6.44 -7.09
N GLN A 59 11.69 -5.78 -6.13
CA GLN A 59 11.29 -5.83 -4.72
C GLN A 59 9.97 -5.08 -4.49
N GLY A 60 9.89 -3.81 -4.88
CA GLY A 60 8.67 -3.00 -4.76
C GLY A 60 7.52 -3.56 -5.58
N LYS A 61 7.78 -4.08 -6.79
CA LYS A 61 6.73 -4.76 -7.58
C LYS A 61 6.20 -6.02 -6.90
N ALA A 62 7.08 -6.89 -6.39
CA ALA A 62 6.66 -8.11 -5.72
C ALA A 62 5.86 -7.80 -4.43
N LEU A 63 6.24 -6.74 -3.72
CA LEU A 63 5.50 -6.21 -2.56
C LEU A 63 4.13 -5.68 -2.95
N GLY A 64 4.05 -4.88 -4.02
CA GLY A 64 2.80 -4.34 -4.55
C GLY A 64 1.82 -5.44 -4.99
N GLU A 65 2.28 -6.45 -5.73
CA GLU A 65 1.45 -7.58 -6.14
C GLU A 65 0.96 -8.41 -4.96
N ARG A 66 1.80 -8.59 -3.94
CA ARG A 66 1.44 -9.32 -2.73
C ARG A 66 0.39 -8.58 -1.90
N LEU A 67 0.51 -7.26 -1.81
CA LEU A 67 -0.52 -6.42 -1.19
C LEU A 67 -1.82 -6.50 -2.01
N ARG A 68 -1.73 -6.41 -3.34
CA ARG A 68 -2.88 -6.51 -4.25
C ARG A 68 -3.64 -7.82 -4.04
N ALA A 69 -2.93 -8.95 -3.96
CA ALA A 69 -3.54 -10.26 -3.72
C ALA A 69 -4.31 -10.32 -2.38
N ARG A 70 -3.83 -9.64 -1.34
CA ARG A 70 -4.50 -9.59 -0.03
C ARG A 70 -5.65 -8.58 0.03
N ILE A 71 -5.60 -7.53 -0.79
CA ILE A 71 -6.73 -6.59 -0.95
C ILE A 71 -7.86 -7.23 -1.76
N GLU A 72 -7.56 -8.19 -2.64
CA GLU A 72 -8.61 -8.99 -3.30
C GLU A 72 -9.39 -9.89 -2.33
N GLU A 73 -8.84 -10.14 -1.13
CA GLU A 73 -9.51 -10.87 -0.05
C GLU A 73 -10.36 -9.96 0.87
N GLY A 74 -10.24 -8.63 0.73
CA GLY A 74 -11.12 -7.65 1.36
C GLY A 74 -10.64 -6.21 1.20
N PRO A 75 -11.54 -5.21 1.27
CA PRO A 75 -12.96 -5.31 1.58
C PRO A 75 -13.80 -5.78 0.40
#